data_AF-A0A2S9F560-F1
#
_entry.id   AF-A0A2S9F560-F1
#
_cell.length_a   1.000
_cell.length_b   1.000
_cell.length_c   1.000
_cell.angle_alpha   90.00
_cell.angle_beta   90.00
_cell.angle_gamma   90.00
#
_symmetry.space_group_name_H-M   'P 1'
#
loop_
_entity.id
_entity.type
_entity.pdbx_description
1 polymer ?
#
loop_
_entity_poly.entity_id
_entity_poly.type
_entity_poly.pdbx_seq_one_letter_code
_entity_poly.pdbx_strand_id
1 'polypeptide(L)' 'ADEATYESGRCLSCGNCFECDGCLGACPEDAVIKLGVGQRYEFDYDACTGCGVCADQCPVHAIDMFPEPT' A
#
# COMPACT_ATOMS: atom_id res chain seq x y z
N ALA A 1 18.44 -19.02 16.87
CA ALA A 1 17.07 -19.32 16.40
C ALA A 1 16.18 -18.10 16.62
N ASP A 2 16.17 -17.52 17.83
CA ASP A 2 15.30 -16.38 18.16
C ASP A 2 15.54 -15.12 17.32
N GLU A 3 16.80 -14.76 17.04
CA GLU A 3 17.13 -13.57 16.25
C GLU A 3 16.69 -13.70 14.78
N ALA A 4 16.90 -14.87 14.17
CA ALA A 4 16.42 -15.13 12.81
C ALA A 4 14.88 -15.07 12.72
N THR A 5 14.17 -15.58 13.73
CA THR A 5 12.71 -15.51 13.80
C THR A 5 12.23 -14.07 13.98
N TYR A 6 12.87 -13.30 14.86
CA TYR A 6 12.53 -11.90 15.13
C TYR A 6 12.70 -11.03 13.88
N GLU A 7 13.84 -11.15 13.18
CA GLU A 7 14.10 -10.42 11.94
C GLU A 7 13.13 -10.83 10.82
N SER A 8 12.76 -12.11 10.74
CA SER A 8 11.77 -12.57 9.76
C SER A 8 10.37 -11.97 9.94
N GLY A 9 9.98 -11.64 11.18
CA GLY A 9 8.67 -11.04 11.49
C GLY A 9 8.52 -9.59 11.01
N ARG A 10 9.63 -8.91 10.71
CA ARG A 10 9.65 -7.56 10.12
C ARG A 10 9.88 -7.57 8.62
N CYS A 11 9.97 -8.75 7.98
CA CYS A 11 10.19 -8.84 6.54
C CYS A 11 9.06 -8.18 5.76
N LEU A 12 9.36 -7.04 5.14
CA LEU A 12 8.51 -6.31 4.21
C LEU A 12 8.58 -6.89 2.79
N SER A 13 8.87 -8.19 2.65
CA SER A 13 9.32 -8.76 1.36
C SER A 13 8.28 -9.64 0.66
N CYS A 14 7.17 -9.99 1.31
CA CYS A 14 6.28 -11.04 0.82
C CYS A 14 5.17 -10.57 -0.14
N GLY A 15 5.17 -9.31 -0.59
CA GLY A 15 4.16 -8.84 -1.56
C GLY A 15 2.80 -8.49 -0.95
N ASN A 16 2.53 -8.94 0.28
CA ASN A 16 1.22 -8.80 0.90
C ASN A 16 1.12 -7.52 1.75
N CYS A 17 0.09 -6.71 1.49
CA CYS A 17 -0.22 -5.55 2.31
C CYS A 17 -0.41 -5.93 3.79
N PHE A 18 0.25 -5.17 4.67
CA PHE A 18 0.25 -5.34 6.13
C PHE A 18 -0.33 -4.11 6.85
N GLU A 19 -1.10 -3.28 6.14
CA GLU A 19 -1.85 -2.14 6.71
C GLU A 19 -0.95 -1.09 7.40
N CYS A 20 0.19 -0.75 6.79
CA CYS A 20 1.16 0.20 7.33
C CYS A 20 0.80 1.69 7.20
N ASP A 21 -0.32 1.99 6.53
CA ASP A 21 -0.80 3.35 6.24
C ASP A 21 0.15 4.20 5.39
N GLY A 22 1.21 3.62 4.81
CA GLY A 22 2.14 4.33 3.92
C GLY A 22 1.45 4.89 2.67
N CYS A 23 0.61 4.10 2.00
CA CYS A 23 -0.17 4.58 0.86
C CYS A 23 -1.20 5.65 1.25
N LEU A 24 -1.81 5.51 2.43
CA LEU A 24 -2.80 6.45 2.97
C LEU A 24 -2.17 7.82 3.21
N GLY A 25 -1.02 7.87 3.89
CA GLY A 25 -0.33 9.13 4.17
C GLY A 25 0.42 9.75 2.99
N ALA A 26 0.74 8.94 1.96
CA ALA A 26 1.50 9.42 0.81
C ALA A 26 0.64 9.95 -0.35
N CYS A 27 -0.67 9.68 -0.34
CA CYS A 27 -1.55 10.13 -1.41
C CYS A 27 -1.78 11.65 -1.32
N PRO A 28 -1.39 12.44 -2.34
CA PRO A 28 -1.57 13.90 -2.31
C PRO A 28 -3.03 14.33 -2.50
N GLU A 29 -3.87 13.46 -3.05
CA GLU A 29 -5.29 13.73 -3.37
C GLU A 29 -6.26 13.15 -2.34
N ASP A 30 -5.75 12.56 -1.24
CA ASP A 30 -6.54 11.83 -0.25
C ASP A 30 -7.43 10.71 -0.85
N ALA A 31 -7.04 10.17 -2.01
CA ALA A 31 -7.80 9.17 -2.76
C ALA A 31 -7.71 7.73 -2.18
N VAL A 32 -6.98 7.52 -1.09
CA VAL A 32 -6.82 6.20 -0.44
C VAL A 32 -7.75 6.11 0.76
N ILE A 33 -8.65 5.13 0.75
CA ILE A 33 -9.69 4.97 1.78
C ILE A 33 -9.33 3.76 2.64
N LYS A 34 -9.18 3.97 3.96
CA LYS A 34 -8.98 2.87 4.92
C LYS A 34 -10.32 2.22 5.27
N LEU A 35 -10.48 0.94 4.93
CA LEU A 35 -11.74 0.21 5.12
C LEU A 35 -11.94 -0.34 6.55
N GLY A 36 -10.91 -0.28 7.39
CA GLY A 36 -10.90 -0.81 8.75
C GLY A 36 -9.90 -1.95 8.95
N VAL A 37 -9.75 -2.40 10.20
CA VAL A 37 -8.74 -3.41 10.59
C VAL A 37 -8.95 -4.72 9.83
N GLY A 38 -7.92 -5.22 9.15
CA GLY A 38 -7.95 -6.44 8.35
C GLY A 38 -8.64 -6.30 6.99
N GLN A 39 -9.19 -5.12 6.68
CA GLN A 39 -9.91 -4.85 5.42
C GLN A 39 -9.06 -4.08 4.41
N ARG A 40 -7.83 -3.66 4.77
CA ARG A 40 -6.90 -2.93 3.88
C ARG A 40 -7.50 -1.61 3.38
N TYR A 41 -7.29 -1.30 2.09
CA TYR A 41 -7.59 -0.02 1.49
C TYR A 41 -8.35 -0.16 0.19
N GLU A 42 -9.17 0.84 -0.11
CA GLU A 42 -9.80 1.10 -1.40
C GLU A 42 -9.21 2.38 -2.01
N PHE A 43 -9.36 2.55 -3.32
CA PHE A 43 -8.94 3.75 -4.03
C PHE A 43 -10.15 4.41 -4.66
N ASP A 44 -10.36 5.69 -4.33
CA ASP A 44 -11.30 6.56 -5.04
C ASP A 44 -10.68 6.96 -6.38
N TYR A 45 -11.12 6.29 -7.45
CA TYR A 45 -10.61 6.57 -8.79
C TYR A 45 -11.10 7.89 -9.37
N ASP A 46 -12.17 8.50 -8.84
CA ASP A 46 -12.63 9.82 -9.28
C ASP A 46 -11.71 10.93 -8.74
N ALA A 47 -11.10 10.73 -7.56
CA ALA A 47 -10.09 11.62 -6.99
C ALA A 47 -8.65 11.28 -7.41
N CYS A 48 -8.39 10.04 -7.83
CA CYS A 48 -7.05 9.57 -8.17
C CYS A 48 -6.52 10.20 -9.46
N THR A 49 -5.37 10.88 -9.38
CA THR A 49 -4.67 11.47 -10.54
C THR A 49 -3.70 10.51 -11.23
N GLY A 50 -3.56 9.28 -10.73
CA GLY A 50 -2.61 8.30 -11.28
C GLY A 50 -1.14 8.60 -11.03
N CYS A 51 -0.81 9.45 -10.04
CA CYS A 51 0.57 9.89 -9.78
C CYS A 51 1.56 8.79 -9.35
N GLY A 52 1.08 7.63 -8.90
CA GLY A 52 1.92 6.46 -8.57
C GLY A 52 2.63 6.48 -7.21
N VAL A 53 2.57 7.59 -6.45
CA VAL A 53 3.29 7.74 -5.18
C VAL A 53 2.91 6.66 -4.16
N CYS A 54 1.64 6.25 -4.11
CA CYS A 54 1.18 5.17 -3.23
C CYS A 54 1.86 3.83 -3.54
N ALA A 55 2.11 3.52 -4.82
CA ALA A 55 2.79 2.31 -5.25
C ALA A 55 4.29 2.38 -4.92
N ASP A 56 4.95 3.52 -5.18
CA ASP A 56 6.37 3.74 -4.88
C ASP A 56 6.70 3.64 -3.39
N GLN A 57 5.80 4.14 -2.52
CA GLN A 57 5.99 4.10 -1.07
C GLN A 57 5.64 2.75 -0.45
N CYS A 58 5.01 1.82 -1.19
CA CYS A 58 4.62 0.54 -0.65
C CYS A 58 5.85 -0.37 -0.49
N PRO A 59 6.34 -0.64 0.73
CA PRO A 59 7.60 -1.36 0.90
C PRO A 59 7.49 -2.86 0.53
N VAL A 60 6.25 -3.37 0.47
CA VAL A 60 5.93 -4.73 0.04
C VAL A 60 5.49 -4.79 -1.42
N HIS A 61 5.42 -3.67 -2.16
CA HIS A 61 4.93 -3.62 -3.53
C HIS A 61 3.55 -4.28 -3.73
N ALA A 62 2.59 -3.99 -2.82
CA ALA A 62 1.25 -4.57 -2.85
C ALA A 62 0.25 -3.81 -3.76
N ILE A 63 0.71 -2.84 -4.55
CA ILE A 63 -0.11 -1.97 -5.39
C ILE A 63 0.40 -2.07 -6.82
N ASP A 64 -0.48 -2.46 -7.74
CA ASP A 64 -0.22 -2.49 -9.17
C ASP A 64 -0.84 -1.27 -9.85
N MET A 65 -0.07 -0.59 -10.69
CA MET A 65 -0.54 0.55 -11.49
C MET A 65 -0.90 0.10 -12.89
N PHE A 66 -2.04 0.58 -13.40
CA PHE A 66 -2.48 0.35 -14.77
C PHE A 66 -2.85 1.67 -15.45
N PRO A 67 -2.65 1.78 -16.78
CA PRO A 67 -3.08 2.96 -17.52
C PRO A 67 -4.60 3.07 -17.54
N GLU A 68 -5.11 4.29 -17.48
CA GLU A 68 -6.54 4.56 -17.64
C GLU A 68 -7.00 4.13 -19.05
N PRO A 69 -8.12 3.40 -19.17
CA PRO A 69 -8.67 3.05 -20.47
C PRO A 69 -9.15 4.32 -21.20
N THR A 70 -8.61 4.53 -22.40
CA THR A 70 -9.01 5.60 -23.33
C THR A 70 -10.35 5.32 -24.01
#